data_AF-A0A2T0MVA0-F1
#
_entry.id   AF-A0A2T0MVA0-F1
#
_cell.length_a   1.000
_cell.length_b   1.000
_cell.length_c   1.000
_cell.angle_alpha   90.00
_cell.angle_beta   90.00
_cell.angle_gamma   90.00
#
_symmetry.space_group_name_H-M   'P 1'
#
loop_
_entity.id
_entity.type
_entity.pdbx_description
1 polymer ?
#
loop_
_entity_poly.entity_id
_entity_poly.type
_entity_poly.pdbx_seq_one_letter_code
_entity_poly.pdbx_strand_id
1 'polypeptide(L)'
;MRQVKRIKPLLALTVLAAGCGSAQGTTPPPSPPPAGPPAGVSVSLAQWRSDEPAHALQVAVRNTSETPVYFADVQLVTESFRTLPPRRADAVIGKTERTDLPIPYGAATCSPGALPEVRPATVVAHVATGSEPPHKVVFDVPHPDPLLARLLRDECSEFLIKQAASIEFGPDWKQSGKVMRGSLVVTRRGPGEVSLNDMGGTTHYIATPRSRPMGLLKAGARRLEAPVELTPGRCDPHAFAEAKKAFQFPVRAAVDGGQERVVIVTPPRPLQDRLIAYAMAACGLGS
;
A
#
# COMPACT_ATOMS: atom_id res chain seq x y z
N MET A 1 18.86 47.68 -57.87
CA MET A 1 19.98 48.60 -58.22
C MET A 1 20.53 49.20 -56.94
N ARG A 2 21.87 49.26 -56.82
CA ARG A 2 22.69 50.02 -55.85
C ARG A 2 22.62 49.55 -54.37
N GLN A 3 23.70 49.46 -53.61
CA GLN A 3 25.14 49.47 -53.89
C GLN A 3 25.85 48.92 -52.64
N VAL A 4 26.94 48.20 -52.87
CA VAL A 4 27.87 47.64 -51.88
C VAL A 4 28.61 48.74 -51.12
N LYS A 5 28.85 48.56 -49.81
CA LYS A 5 30.08 49.05 -49.16
C LYS A 5 30.76 47.94 -48.37
N ARG A 6 31.94 47.59 -48.88
CA ARG A 6 32.95 46.69 -48.29
C ARG A 6 33.58 47.34 -47.07
N ILE A 7 33.75 46.59 -45.99
CA ILE A 7 34.80 46.82 -44.99
C ILE A 7 35.40 45.45 -44.62
N LYS A 8 36.69 45.28 -44.93
CA LYS A 8 37.66 44.32 -44.36
C LYS A 8 38.73 45.20 -43.65
N PRO A 9 39.67 44.69 -42.83
CA PRO A 9 39.81 43.41 -42.10
C PRO A 9 40.21 43.63 -40.62
N LEU A 10 40.35 42.56 -39.81
CA LEU A 10 41.60 42.28 -39.08
C LEU A 10 41.57 40.85 -38.52
N LEU A 11 42.56 40.06 -38.91
CA LEU A 11 42.92 38.78 -38.31
C LEU A 11 43.50 39.04 -36.91
N ALA A 12 42.99 38.37 -35.89
CA ALA A 12 43.73 38.09 -34.66
C ALA A 12 43.65 36.58 -34.40
N LEU A 13 44.73 35.89 -34.75
CA LEU A 13 44.92 34.47 -34.52
C LEU A 13 45.42 34.32 -33.08
N THR A 14 44.54 33.96 -32.14
CA THR A 14 44.94 33.60 -30.78
C THR A 14 44.97 32.09 -30.66
N VAL A 15 46.17 31.53 -30.64
CA VAL A 15 46.43 30.10 -30.36
C VAL A 15 46.29 29.90 -28.85
N LEU A 16 45.21 29.25 -28.41
CA LEU A 16 45.07 28.75 -27.04
C LEU A 16 45.51 27.28 -27.02
N ALA A 17 46.62 27.02 -26.34
CA ALA A 17 47.14 25.69 -26.08
C ALA A 17 46.13 24.89 -25.25
N ALA A 18 45.67 23.76 -25.79
CA ALA A 18 44.89 22.76 -25.08
C ALA A 18 45.80 22.05 -24.05
N GLY A 19 45.72 22.47 -22.79
CA GLY A 19 46.26 21.72 -21.68
C GLY A 19 45.36 20.54 -21.35
N CYS A 20 45.80 19.32 -21.68
CA CYS A 20 45.20 18.08 -21.18
C CYS A 20 45.44 17.97 -19.66
N GLY A 21 44.54 18.56 -18.87
CA GLY A 21 44.46 18.30 -17.44
C GLY A 21 43.81 16.94 -17.21
N SER A 22 44.60 15.93 -16.87
CA SER A 22 44.13 14.64 -16.39
C SER A 22 43.32 14.84 -15.11
N ALA A 23 42.00 14.92 -15.25
CA ALA A 23 41.07 14.87 -14.12
C ALA A 23 41.17 13.48 -13.49
N GLN A 24 41.98 13.38 -12.43
CA GLN A 24 41.96 12.24 -11.52
C GLN A 24 40.55 12.12 -10.97
N GLY A 25 39.83 11.08 -11.42
CA GLY A 25 38.54 10.71 -10.89
C GLY A 25 38.66 10.48 -9.39
N THR A 26 38.28 11.48 -8.61
CA THR A 26 38.19 11.38 -7.16
C THR A 26 36.98 10.51 -6.89
N THR A 27 37.20 9.22 -6.66
CA THR A 27 36.17 8.33 -6.13
C THR A 27 35.66 8.97 -4.84
N PRO A 28 34.35 9.28 -4.72
CA PRO A 28 33.83 9.86 -3.49
C PRO A 28 34.15 8.91 -2.32
N PRO A 29 34.56 9.46 -1.17
CA PRO A 29 34.90 8.64 -0.01
C PRO A 29 33.70 7.73 0.35
N PRO A 30 33.95 6.48 0.78
CA PRO A 30 32.89 5.59 1.20
C PRO A 30 32.07 6.25 2.31
N SER A 31 30.75 6.22 2.18
CA SER A 31 29.86 6.76 3.22
C SER A 31 30.16 6.07 4.56
N PRO A 32 30.23 6.81 5.68
CA PRO A 32 30.45 6.22 6.99
C PRO A 32 29.36 5.18 7.30
N PRO A 33 29.69 4.13 8.08
CA PRO A 33 28.72 3.12 8.47
C PRO A 33 27.53 3.78 9.19
N PRO A 34 26.30 3.28 9.02
CA PRO A 34 25.13 3.88 9.65
C PRO A 34 25.29 3.91 11.17
N ALA A 35 24.98 5.05 11.78
CA ALA A 35 25.00 5.18 13.24
C ALA A 35 23.81 4.43 13.86
N GLY A 36 24.00 3.96 15.10
CA GLY A 36 22.90 3.42 15.89
C GLY A 36 21.92 4.49 16.35
N PRO A 37 20.75 4.11 16.87
CA PRO A 37 19.76 5.03 17.42
C PRO A 37 20.34 5.98 18.49
N PRO A 38 19.91 7.26 18.52
CA PRO A 38 20.19 8.12 19.67
C PRO A 38 19.71 7.47 20.98
N ALA A 39 20.46 7.68 22.07
CA ALA A 39 20.15 7.07 23.35
C ALA A 39 18.71 7.41 23.82
N GLY A 40 17.96 6.39 24.21
CA GLY A 40 16.57 6.55 24.66
C GLY A 40 15.53 6.71 23.55
N VAL A 41 15.95 6.66 22.27
CA VAL A 41 15.06 6.70 21.11
C VAL A 41 14.93 5.32 20.50
N SER A 42 13.69 4.89 20.28
CA SER A 42 13.37 3.60 19.64
C SER A 42 12.16 3.77 18.73
N VAL A 43 12.00 2.86 17.78
CA VAL A 43 10.82 2.85 16.89
C VAL A 43 10.11 1.50 16.93
N SER A 44 8.83 1.52 16.61
CA SER A 44 8.03 0.34 16.32
C SER A 44 7.12 0.64 15.13
N LEU A 45 6.49 -0.38 14.56
CA LEU A 45 5.56 -0.21 13.46
C LEU A 45 4.12 -0.27 13.97
N ALA A 46 3.27 0.58 13.42
CA ALA A 46 1.83 0.53 13.63
C ALA A 46 1.09 0.80 12.33
N GLN A 47 -0.20 0.50 12.31
CA GLN A 47 -1.07 0.84 11.19
C GLN A 47 -2.44 1.26 11.71
N TRP A 48 -2.88 2.47 11.36
CA TRP A 48 -4.23 2.91 11.62
C TRP A 48 -5.19 2.38 10.56
N ARG A 49 -6.49 2.33 10.89
CA ARG A 49 -7.53 1.88 9.95
C ARG A 49 -7.60 2.72 8.67
N SER A 50 -7.19 4.00 8.74
CA SER A 50 -7.07 4.89 7.58
C SER A 50 -5.88 4.56 6.68
N ASP A 51 -4.86 3.91 7.22
CA ASP A 51 -3.59 3.68 6.52
C ASP A 51 -3.66 2.43 5.64
N GLU A 52 -4.46 1.44 6.05
CA GLU A 52 -4.68 0.20 5.31
C GLU A 52 -5.10 0.42 3.85
N PRO A 53 -6.17 1.17 3.52
CA PRO A 53 -6.51 1.45 2.13
C PRO A 53 -5.48 2.31 1.40
N ALA A 54 -4.63 3.04 2.13
CA ALA A 54 -3.61 3.93 1.58
C ALA A 54 -2.25 3.23 1.37
N HIS A 55 -2.13 1.94 1.70
CA HIS A 55 -0.86 1.20 1.66
C HIS A 55 0.24 1.89 2.49
N ALA A 56 -0.18 2.36 3.68
CA ALA A 56 0.66 3.12 4.61
C ALA A 56 0.80 2.42 5.96
N LEU A 57 1.84 2.82 6.68
CA LEU A 57 2.21 2.44 8.04
C LEU A 57 2.58 3.70 8.83
N GLN A 58 2.74 3.53 10.13
CA GLN A 58 3.32 4.53 11.02
C GLN A 58 4.62 3.99 11.61
N VAL A 59 5.66 4.83 11.59
CA VAL A 59 6.81 4.66 12.46
C VAL A 59 6.43 5.30 13.80
N ALA A 60 6.10 4.47 14.79
CA ALA A 60 5.79 4.89 16.14
C ALA A 60 7.10 5.12 16.91
N VAL A 61 7.51 6.39 16.96
CA VAL A 61 8.74 6.83 17.63
C VAL A 61 8.48 7.03 19.12
N ARG A 62 9.34 6.45 19.94
CA ARG A 62 9.41 6.70 21.39
C ARG A 62 10.71 7.41 21.71
N ASN A 63 10.65 8.48 22.49
CA ASN A 63 11.82 9.20 23.00
C ASN A 63 11.70 9.35 24.52
N THR A 64 12.55 8.65 25.26
CA THR A 64 12.57 8.67 26.73
C THR A 64 13.55 9.70 27.29
N SER A 65 14.36 10.33 26.43
CA SER A 65 15.32 11.35 26.82
C SER A 65 14.69 12.75 26.85
N GLU A 66 15.34 13.68 27.54
CA GLU A 66 14.97 15.12 27.51
C GLU A 66 15.47 15.83 26.24
N THR A 67 16.31 15.17 25.44
CA THR A 67 16.89 15.72 24.20
C THR A 67 15.92 15.49 23.04
N PRO A 68 15.39 16.55 22.40
CA PRO A 68 14.57 16.40 21.21
C PRO A 68 15.40 15.87 20.04
N VAL A 69 14.80 15.00 19.23
CA VAL A 69 15.42 14.45 18.02
C VAL A 69 14.64 14.90 16.81
N TYR A 70 15.34 15.52 15.86
CA TYR A 70 14.76 15.89 14.57
C TYR A 70 14.83 14.70 13.62
N PHE A 71 13.72 14.36 12.98
CA PHE A 71 13.60 13.38 11.90
C PHE A 71 13.34 14.13 10.59
N ALA A 72 14.32 14.12 9.68
CA ALA A 72 14.14 14.71 8.35
C ALA A 72 13.27 13.81 7.47
N ASP A 73 13.54 12.51 7.49
CA ASP A 73 12.82 11.48 6.72
C ASP A 73 12.86 10.12 7.44
N VAL A 74 12.00 9.22 6.99
CA VAL A 74 11.88 7.84 7.47
C VAL A 74 11.57 6.89 6.30
N GLN A 75 12.11 5.67 6.36
CA GLN A 75 11.99 4.65 5.32
C GLN A 75 11.91 3.26 5.94
N LEU A 76 10.96 2.43 5.50
CA LEU A 76 10.96 0.99 5.80
C LEU A 76 11.89 0.25 4.82
N VAL A 77 12.77 -0.58 5.36
CA VAL A 77 13.66 -1.46 4.58
C VAL A 77 13.55 -2.88 5.10
N THR A 78 13.12 -3.79 4.23
CA THR A 78 13.00 -5.24 4.49
C THR A 78 12.95 -6.00 3.17
N GLU A 79 13.33 -7.27 3.17
CA GLU A 79 13.19 -8.16 2.00
C GLU A 79 11.74 -8.58 1.74
N SER A 80 10.87 -8.50 2.75
CA SER A 80 9.47 -8.92 2.65
C SER A 80 8.61 -8.00 1.77
N PHE A 81 9.04 -6.76 1.53
CA PHE A 81 8.31 -5.77 0.75
C PHE A 81 9.27 -4.98 -0.13
N ARG A 82 8.81 -4.53 -1.29
CA ARG A 82 9.60 -3.63 -2.13
C ARG A 82 9.92 -2.34 -1.36
N THR A 83 11.20 -2.02 -1.25
CA THR A 83 11.63 -0.73 -0.67
C THR A 83 11.13 0.44 -1.52
N LEU A 84 10.46 1.39 -0.87
CA LEU A 84 10.04 2.66 -1.47
C LEU A 84 11.00 3.79 -1.04
N PRO A 85 11.07 4.92 -1.78
CA PRO A 85 11.88 6.07 -1.36
C PRO A 85 11.53 6.57 0.05
N PRO A 86 12.48 7.18 0.78
CA PRO A 86 12.20 7.78 2.10
C PRO A 86 11.06 8.79 2.04
N ARG A 87 10.22 8.80 3.07
CA ARG A 87 9.15 9.77 3.25
C ARG A 87 9.65 10.90 4.14
N ARG A 88 9.56 12.12 3.63
CA ARG A 88 9.85 13.33 4.40
C ARG A 88 8.93 13.43 5.62
N ALA A 89 9.54 13.66 6.79
CA ALA A 89 8.87 13.77 8.07
C ALA A 89 8.91 15.21 8.61
N ASP A 90 10.07 15.88 8.50
CA ASP A 90 10.33 17.22 9.05
C ASP A 90 9.79 17.41 10.48
N ALA A 91 10.06 16.45 11.37
CA ALA A 91 9.44 16.42 12.70
C ALA A 91 10.49 16.49 13.81
N VAL A 92 10.31 17.41 14.76
CA VAL A 92 11.08 17.42 16.01
C VAL A 92 10.30 16.65 17.06
N ILE A 93 10.89 15.55 17.56
CA ILE A 93 10.28 14.66 18.54
C ILE A 93 10.98 14.85 19.89
N GLY A 94 10.32 15.59 20.79
CA GLY A 94 10.69 15.68 22.19
C GLY A 94 10.38 14.40 22.97
N LYS A 95 10.46 14.47 24.30
CA LYS A 95 10.10 13.35 25.17
C LYS A 95 8.66 12.91 24.94
N THR A 96 8.48 11.64 24.56
CA THR A 96 7.16 11.07 24.27
C THR A 96 7.19 9.56 24.39
N GLU A 97 6.09 8.99 24.86
CA GLU A 97 5.88 7.54 24.75
C GLU A 97 5.56 7.12 23.31
N ARG A 98 5.00 8.03 22.51
CA ARG A 98 4.65 7.76 21.11
C ARG A 98 4.41 9.04 20.30
N THR A 99 5.08 9.13 19.16
CA THR A 99 4.73 10.03 18.05
C THR A 99 4.80 9.24 16.75
N ASP A 100 3.75 9.32 15.94
CA ASP A 100 3.64 8.54 14.69
C ASP A 100 4.09 9.35 13.49
N LEU A 101 5.02 8.80 12.71
CA LEU A 101 5.45 9.35 11.44
C LEU A 101 4.92 8.45 10.29
N PRO A 102 4.05 8.97 9.41
CA PRO A 102 3.45 8.15 8.36
C PRO A 102 4.48 7.80 7.28
N ILE A 103 4.51 6.54 6.88
CA ILE A 103 5.33 6.05 5.77
C ILE A 103 4.50 5.18 4.82
N PRO A 104 4.77 5.22 3.50
CA PRO A 104 4.27 4.19 2.61
C PRO A 104 5.09 2.90 2.78
N TYR A 105 4.52 1.76 2.43
CA TYR A 105 5.27 0.52 2.24
C TYR A 105 4.99 -0.04 0.85
N GLY A 106 5.95 -0.74 0.24
CA GLY A 106 5.80 -1.26 -1.12
C GLY A 106 5.07 -2.59 -1.16
N ALA A 107 4.80 -3.10 -2.36
CA ALA A 107 4.17 -4.40 -2.55
C ALA A 107 4.97 -5.53 -1.90
N ALA A 108 4.28 -6.52 -1.36
CA ALA A 108 4.86 -7.72 -0.80
C ALA A 108 5.68 -8.52 -1.83
N THR A 109 6.81 -9.06 -1.38
CA THR A 109 7.66 -9.96 -2.16
C THR A 109 7.09 -11.38 -2.08
N CYS A 110 6.15 -11.70 -2.96
CA CYS A 110 5.46 -12.99 -2.98
C CYS A 110 6.11 -14.00 -3.92
N SER A 111 6.13 -15.27 -3.53
CA SER A 111 6.53 -16.40 -4.38
C SER A 111 5.30 -17.23 -4.79
N PRO A 112 5.32 -17.86 -5.97
CA PRO A 112 4.31 -18.85 -6.33
C PRO A 112 4.35 -20.05 -5.37
N GLY A 113 3.19 -20.66 -5.11
CA GLY A 113 3.07 -21.96 -4.45
C GLY A 113 3.11 -21.98 -2.92
N ALA A 114 3.65 -20.96 -2.24
CA ALA A 114 3.67 -20.89 -0.78
C ALA A 114 3.64 -19.46 -0.26
N LEU A 115 3.27 -19.29 1.02
CA LEU A 115 3.40 -18.01 1.71
C LEU A 115 4.83 -17.86 2.24
N PRO A 116 5.52 -16.74 1.95
CA PRO A 116 6.83 -16.48 2.52
C PRO A 116 6.72 -16.14 4.02
N GLU A 117 7.77 -16.44 4.77
CA GLU A 117 7.93 -15.94 6.14
C GLU A 117 8.36 -14.47 6.12
N VAL A 118 7.96 -13.71 7.15
CA VAL A 118 8.40 -12.33 7.32
C VAL A 118 9.91 -12.30 7.54
N ARG A 119 10.58 -11.33 6.93
CA ARG A 119 12.03 -11.13 7.02
C ARG A 119 12.31 -10.02 8.04
N PRO A 120 13.52 -9.95 8.63
CA PRO A 120 13.93 -8.82 9.45
C PRO A 120 13.68 -7.49 8.73
N ALA A 121 13.34 -6.47 9.50
CA ALA A 121 13.03 -5.14 9.00
C ALA A 121 13.78 -4.08 9.80
N THR A 122 14.09 -2.99 9.13
CA THR A 122 14.69 -1.80 9.74
C THR A 122 13.93 -0.56 9.30
N VAL A 123 13.92 0.44 10.17
CA VAL A 123 13.56 1.80 9.79
C VAL A 123 14.85 2.58 9.62
N VAL A 124 15.07 3.11 8.42
CA VAL A 124 16.18 4.01 8.11
C VAL A 124 15.66 5.43 8.17
N ALA A 125 16.35 6.31 8.88
CA ALA A 125 15.99 7.72 9.01
C ALA A 125 17.22 8.62 8.95
N HIS A 126 17.06 9.86 8.49
CA HIS A 126 18.03 10.91 8.72
C HIS A 126 17.62 11.73 9.94
N VAL A 127 18.46 11.71 10.99
CA VAL A 127 18.16 12.34 12.27
C VAL A 127 19.24 13.31 12.71
N ALA A 128 18.84 14.31 13.49
CA ALA A 128 19.76 15.25 14.14
C ALA A 128 19.38 15.46 15.61
N THR A 129 20.39 15.66 16.45
CA THR A 129 20.26 16.06 17.86
C THR A 129 20.95 17.40 18.07
N GLY A 130 20.24 18.36 18.67
CA GLY A 130 20.77 19.71 18.85
C GLY A 130 21.06 20.42 17.51
N SER A 131 22.27 20.96 17.36
CA SER A 131 22.71 21.74 16.19
C SER A 131 23.49 20.93 15.14
N GLU A 132 23.57 19.61 15.31
CA GLU A 132 24.26 18.74 14.34
C GLU A 132 23.47 18.60 13.03
N PRO A 133 24.14 18.42 11.88
CA PRO A 133 23.44 18.12 10.63
C PRO A 133 22.79 16.73 10.68
N PRO A 134 21.64 16.52 10.00
CA PRO A 134 21.01 15.21 9.93
C PRO A 134 21.95 14.15 9.35
N HIS A 135 22.03 13.00 10.00
CA HIS A 135 22.82 11.85 9.58
C HIS A 135 21.98 10.57 9.58
N LYS A 136 22.42 9.59 8.81
CA LYS A 136 21.70 8.32 8.64
C LYS A 136 21.80 7.47 9.92
N VAL A 137 20.64 7.07 10.42
CA VAL A 137 20.47 6.13 11.55
C VAL A 137 19.61 4.95 11.11
N VAL A 138 19.95 3.78 11.61
CA VAL A 138 19.19 2.54 11.41
C VAL A 138 18.58 2.11 12.73
N PHE A 139 17.26 1.96 12.75
CA PHE A 139 16.52 1.42 13.87
C PHE A 139 16.05 0.01 13.54
N ASP A 140 16.37 -0.94 14.41
CA ASP A 140 15.87 -2.30 14.28
C ASP A 140 14.38 -2.36 14.63
N VAL A 141 13.61 -3.09 13.82
CA VAL A 141 12.22 -3.45 14.14
C VAL A 141 12.24 -4.85 14.77
N PRO A 142 11.46 -5.11 15.84
CA PRO A 142 11.36 -6.45 16.42
C PRO A 142 11.08 -7.51 15.36
N HIS A 143 11.75 -8.66 15.47
CA HIS A 143 11.57 -9.77 14.53
C HIS A 143 11.17 -11.04 15.28
N PRO A 144 10.09 -11.73 14.86
CA PRO A 144 9.15 -11.32 13.81
C PRO A 144 8.29 -10.11 14.23
N ASP A 145 8.07 -9.17 13.32
CA ASP A 145 7.10 -8.09 13.52
C ASP A 145 5.71 -8.62 13.15
N PRO A 146 4.73 -8.63 14.08
CA PRO A 146 3.41 -9.21 13.83
C PRO A 146 2.60 -8.44 12.79
N LEU A 147 2.82 -7.13 12.64
CA LEU A 147 2.13 -6.30 11.65
C LEU A 147 2.65 -6.61 10.24
N LEU A 148 3.97 -6.65 10.05
CA LEU A 148 4.57 -7.03 8.76
C LEU A 148 4.24 -8.47 8.38
N ALA A 149 4.25 -9.41 9.34
CA ALA A 149 3.84 -10.79 9.09
C ALA A 149 2.38 -10.87 8.61
N ARG A 150 1.49 -10.09 9.22
CA ARG A 150 0.08 -10.01 8.81
C ARG A 150 -0.05 -9.46 7.39
N LEU A 151 0.59 -8.32 7.09
CA LEU A 151 0.52 -7.68 5.78
C LEU A 151 1.09 -8.57 4.67
N LEU A 152 2.22 -9.22 4.93
CA LEU A 152 2.86 -10.14 3.98
C LEU A 152 1.95 -11.33 3.68
N ARG A 153 1.38 -11.94 4.72
CA ARG A 153 0.43 -13.03 4.58
C ARG A 153 -0.78 -12.58 3.77
N ASP A 154 -1.37 -11.43 4.07
CA ASP A 154 -2.59 -10.95 3.43
C ASP A 154 -2.35 -10.67 1.93
N GLU A 155 -1.29 -9.93 1.58
CA GLU A 155 -0.95 -9.62 0.17
C GLU A 155 -0.53 -10.86 -0.62
N CYS A 156 0.27 -11.75 -0.03
CA CYS A 156 0.68 -12.96 -0.73
C CYS A 156 -0.43 -14.01 -0.82
N SER A 157 -1.38 -14.01 0.11
CA SER A 157 -2.60 -14.81 -0.01
C SER A 157 -3.42 -14.35 -1.20
N GLU A 158 -3.61 -13.04 -1.35
CA GLU A 158 -4.32 -12.45 -2.46
C GLU A 158 -3.60 -12.68 -3.81
N PHE A 159 -2.27 -12.53 -3.83
CA PHE A 159 -1.43 -12.83 -4.99
C PHE A 159 -1.65 -14.25 -5.51
N LEU A 160 -1.66 -15.25 -4.62
CA LEU A 160 -1.82 -16.66 -5.01
C LEU A 160 -3.19 -16.94 -5.63
N ILE A 161 -4.26 -16.35 -5.10
CA ILE A 161 -5.59 -16.46 -5.73
C ILE A 161 -5.61 -15.72 -7.09
N LYS A 162 -5.02 -14.52 -7.15
CA LYS A 162 -4.99 -13.69 -8.37
C LYS A 162 -4.21 -14.31 -9.53
N GLN A 163 -3.26 -15.21 -9.25
CA GLN A 163 -2.61 -16.01 -10.30
C GLN A 163 -3.60 -16.99 -10.96
N ALA A 164 -4.52 -17.57 -10.19
CA ALA A 164 -5.49 -18.54 -10.70
C ALA A 164 -6.72 -17.87 -11.33
N ALA A 165 -7.24 -16.78 -10.73
CA ALA A 165 -8.41 -16.06 -11.24
C ALA A 165 -8.49 -14.60 -10.77
N SER A 166 -9.17 -13.74 -11.52
CA SER A 166 -9.71 -12.48 -10.96
C SER A 166 -11.08 -12.70 -10.35
N ILE A 167 -11.38 -11.94 -9.29
CA ILE A 167 -12.68 -11.91 -8.62
C ILE A 167 -13.12 -10.44 -8.60
N GLU A 168 -14.24 -10.14 -9.23
CA GLU A 168 -14.71 -8.77 -9.44
C GLU A 168 -16.21 -8.68 -9.18
N PHE A 169 -16.71 -7.48 -8.86
CA PHE A 169 -18.15 -7.23 -8.86
C PHE A 169 -18.67 -7.28 -10.29
N GLY A 170 -19.70 -8.10 -10.54
CA GLY A 170 -20.37 -8.15 -11.84
C GLY A 170 -21.01 -6.81 -12.22
N PRO A 171 -21.29 -6.58 -13.52
CA PRO A 171 -21.87 -5.32 -13.98
C PRO A 171 -23.33 -5.15 -13.57
N ASP A 172 -24.05 -6.26 -13.40
CA ASP A 172 -25.50 -6.26 -13.22
C ASP A 172 -25.89 -6.30 -11.74
N TRP A 173 -26.09 -5.11 -11.18
CA TRP A 173 -26.61 -4.91 -9.83
C TRP A 173 -27.98 -4.26 -9.86
N LYS A 174 -28.95 -4.87 -9.18
CA LYS A 174 -30.36 -4.44 -9.16
C LYS A 174 -30.85 -4.30 -7.73
N GLN A 175 -31.48 -3.17 -7.45
CA GLN A 175 -32.20 -2.97 -6.20
C GLN A 175 -33.58 -3.63 -6.30
N SER A 176 -33.98 -4.32 -5.24
CA SER A 176 -35.32 -4.87 -5.08
C SER A 176 -35.71 -4.73 -3.61
N GLY A 177 -36.62 -3.79 -3.33
CA GLY A 177 -36.93 -3.35 -1.97
C GLY A 177 -35.70 -2.77 -1.27
N LYS A 178 -35.41 -3.28 -0.07
CA LYS A 178 -34.25 -2.91 0.76
C LYS A 178 -33.05 -3.84 0.57
N VAL A 179 -32.95 -4.48 -0.60
CA VAL A 179 -31.87 -5.40 -0.94
C VAL A 179 -31.25 -5.02 -2.28
N MET A 180 -29.93 -5.01 -2.36
CA MET A 180 -29.17 -4.82 -3.58
C MET A 180 -28.59 -6.18 -4.01
N ARG A 181 -29.00 -6.68 -5.18
CA ARG A 181 -28.64 -8.02 -5.68
C ARG A 181 -27.70 -7.93 -6.86
N GLY A 182 -26.71 -8.82 -6.91
CA GLY A 182 -25.80 -8.96 -8.02
C GLY A 182 -24.99 -10.24 -7.90
N SER A 183 -23.83 -10.26 -8.53
CA SER A 183 -22.90 -11.39 -8.48
C SER A 183 -21.46 -10.92 -8.36
N LEU A 184 -20.62 -11.77 -7.76
CA LEU A 184 -19.19 -11.76 -8.03
C LEU A 184 -18.93 -12.56 -9.31
N VAL A 185 -18.09 -12.02 -10.17
CA VAL A 185 -17.62 -12.68 -11.39
C VAL A 185 -16.20 -13.15 -11.15
N VAL A 186 -15.99 -14.45 -11.22
CA VAL A 186 -14.68 -15.09 -11.16
C VAL A 186 -14.23 -15.44 -12.57
N THR A 187 -13.11 -14.90 -13.03
CA THR A 187 -12.57 -15.13 -14.38
C THR A 187 -11.21 -15.81 -14.30
N ARG A 188 -11.07 -16.92 -15.03
CA ARG A 188 -9.83 -17.73 -15.05
C ARG A 188 -8.65 -16.94 -15.58
N ARG A 189 -7.52 -17.02 -14.88
CA ARG A 189 -6.20 -16.51 -15.30
C ARG A 189 -5.14 -17.60 -15.38
N GLY A 190 -5.25 -18.62 -14.54
CA GLY A 190 -4.30 -19.73 -14.45
C GLY A 190 -4.97 -21.11 -14.51
N PRO A 191 -4.16 -22.17 -14.42
CA PRO A 191 -4.65 -23.55 -14.30
C PRO A 191 -5.32 -23.79 -12.94
N GLY A 192 -5.86 -25.00 -12.76
CA GLY A 192 -6.44 -25.44 -11.50
C GLY A 192 -7.90 -25.05 -11.29
N GLU A 193 -8.50 -25.54 -10.22
CA GLU A 193 -9.84 -25.17 -9.79
C GLU A 193 -9.79 -23.99 -8.84
N VAL A 194 -10.76 -23.07 -8.92
CA VAL A 194 -10.91 -21.98 -7.95
C VAL A 194 -12.25 -22.12 -7.27
N SER A 195 -12.22 -22.38 -5.97
CA SER A 195 -13.39 -22.38 -5.11
C SER A 195 -13.63 -20.98 -4.55
N LEU A 196 -14.89 -20.57 -4.55
CA LEU A 196 -15.37 -19.37 -3.88
C LEU A 196 -16.26 -19.83 -2.72
N ASN A 197 -15.80 -19.65 -1.50
CA ASN A 197 -16.42 -20.29 -0.34
C ASN A 197 -17.43 -19.37 0.34
N ASP A 198 -17.07 -18.11 0.56
CA ASP A 198 -17.90 -17.13 1.25
C ASP A 198 -17.45 -15.69 0.92
N MET A 199 -18.33 -14.73 1.20
CA MET A 199 -18.05 -13.31 1.11
C MET A 199 -18.49 -12.64 2.40
N GLY A 200 -17.54 -12.05 3.11
CA GLY A 200 -17.82 -11.28 4.32
C GLY A 200 -18.38 -9.89 4.00
N GLY A 201 -19.21 -9.38 4.90
CA GLY A 201 -19.67 -8.00 4.87
C GLY A 201 -18.59 -7.01 5.28
N THR A 202 -18.92 -5.73 5.12
CA THR A 202 -18.18 -4.62 5.73
C THR A 202 -18.99 -4.06 6.89
N THR A 203 -18.44 -3.06 7.56
CA THR A 203 -19.17 -2.31 8.57
C THR A 203 -20.44 -1.63 8.03
N HIS A 204 -20.48 -1.33 6.73
CA HIS A 204 -21.56 -0.60 6.07
C HIS A 204 -22.54 -1.51 5.37
N TYR A 205 -22.10 -2.70 4.97
CA TYR A 205 -22.89 -3.63 4.18
C TYR A 205 -22.79 -5.04 4.73
N ILE A 206 -23.93 -5.64 5.03
CA ILE A 206 -24.03 -7.08 5.22
C ILE A 206 -24.01 -7.72 3.83
N ALA A 207 -23.06 -8.62 3.60
CA ALA A 207 -23.02 -9.45 2.41
C ALA A 207 -23.61 -10.83 2.72
N THR A 208 -24.56 -11.27 1.90
CA THR A 208 -25.24 -12.56 2.03
C THR A 208 -25.11 -13.32 0.73
N PRO A 209 -24.17 -14.28 0.64
CA PRO A 209 -24.11 -15.19 -0.50
C PRO A 209 -25.37 -16.04 -0.60
N ARG A 210 -25.78 -16.37 -1.83
CA ARG A 210 -26.96 -17.22 -2.06
C ARG A 210 -26.75 -18.68 -1.63
N SER A 211 -25.50 -19.15 -1.64
CA SER A 211 -25.11 -20.49 -1.20
C SER A 211 -23.72 -20.47 -0.57
N ARG A 212 -23.42 -21.49 0.24
CA ARG A 212 -22.09 -21.78 0.79
C ARG A 212 -21.75 -23.25 0.54
N PRO A 213 -20.66 -23.56 -0.21
CA PRO A 213 -19.80 -22.63 -0.92
C PRO A 213 -20.56 -21.80 -1.98
N MET A 214 -20.03 -20.63 -2.32
CA MET A 214 -20.62 -19.73 -3.32
C MET A 214 -20.51 -20.30 -4.74
N GLY A 215 -19.46 -21.06 -5.02
CA GLY A 215 -19.30 -21.76 -6.29
C GLY A 215 -17.91 -22.35 -6.52
N LEU A 216 -17.76 -23.12 -7.59
CA LEU A 216 -16.52 -23.74 -8.02
C LEU A 216 -16.27 -23.44 -9.50
N LEU A 217 -15.17 -22.76 -9.80
CA LEU A 217 -14.66 -22.58 -11.15
C LEU A 217 -13.80 -23.79 -11.53
N LYS A 218 -14.44 -24.81 -12.10
CA LYS A 218 -13.79 -26.05 -12.58
C LYS A 218 -12.69 -25.77 -13.60
N ALA A 219 -11.65 -26.59 -13.65
CA ALA A 219 -10.44 -26.38 -14.45
C ALA A 219 -10.67 -26.02 -15.94
N GLY A 220 -11.73 -26.54 -16.57
CA GLY A 220 -12.09 -26.22 -17.97
C GLY A 220 -13.03 -25.01 -18.17
N ALA A 221 -13.64 -24.49 -17.10
CA ALA A 221 -14.56 -23.36 -17.18
C ALA A 221 -13.79 -22.03 -17.20
N ARG A 222 -14.24 -21.07 -18.02
CA ARG A 222 -13.60 -19.74 -18.12
C ARG A 222 -14.11 -18.73 -17.10
N ARG A 223 -15.35 -18.89 -16.65
CA ARG A 223 -16.06 -17.93 -15.82
C ARG A 223 -17.01 -18.64 -14.85
N LEU A 224 -17.14 -18.09 -13.65
CA LEU A 224 -18.13 -18.45 -12.64
C LEU A 224 -18.81 -17.15 -12.20
N GLU A 225 -20.13 -17.19 -12.04
CA GLU A 225 -20.89 -16.13 -11.40
C GLU A 225 -21.45 -16.63 -10.08
N ALA A 226 -21.19 -15.88 -9.02
CA ALA A 226 -21.57 -16.23 -7.66
C ALA A 226 -22.54 -15.17 -7.11
N PRO A 227 -23.85 -15.48 -7.05
CA PRO A 227 -24.85 -14.52 -6.61
C PRO A 227 -24.67 -14.09 -5.14
N VAL A 228 -24.82 -12.79 -4.89
CA VAL A 228 -24.72 -12.18 -3.57
C VAL A 228 -25.76 -11.07 -3.41
N GLU A 229 -26.27 -10.95 -2.18
CA GLU A 229 -27.12 -9.85 -1.76
C GLU A 229 -26.36 -8.93 -0.79
N LEU A 230 -26.57 -7.62 -0.94
CA LEU A 230 -26.05 -6.59 -0.05
C LEU A 230 -27.19 -5.83 0.61
N THR A 231 -27.15 -5.71 1.94
CA THR A 231 -28.06 -4.88 2.74
C THR A 231 -27.26 -3.91 3.61
N PRO A 232 -27.82 -2.75 4.01
CA PRO A 232 -27.13 -1.86 4.94
C PRO A 232 -26.85 -2.58 6.26
N GLY A 233 -25.59 -2.57 6.69
CA GLY A 233 -25.19 -3.10 8.00
C GLY A 233 -25.45 -2.13 9.14
N ARG A 234 -25.53 -0.82 8.84
CA ARG A 234 -25.88 0.26 9.76
C ARG A 234 -26.64 1.37 9.05
N CYS A 235 -27.51 2.06 9.80
CA CYS A 235 -28.37 3.13 9.29
C CYS A 235 -28.22 4.45 10.06
N ASP A 236 -27.11 4.66 10.78
CA ASP A 236 -26.78 5.95 11.36
C ASP A 236 -26.07 6.85 10.33
N PRO A 237 -26.40 8.16 10.24
CA PRO A 237 -25.79 9.08 9.27
C PRO A 237 -24.26 9.16 9.38
N HIS A 238 -23.72 9.01 10.59
CA HIS A 238 -22.28 9.05 10.86
C HIS A 238 -21.53 7.92 10.16
N ALA A 239 -22.12 6.72 10.10
CA ALA A 239 -21.52 5.58 9.41
C ALA A 239 -21.15 5.93 7.97
N PHE A 240 -22.03 6.59 7.21
CA PHE A 240 -21.77 6.90 5.80
C PHE A 240 -20.73 8.01 5.60
N ALA A 241 -20.63 8.96 6.54
CA ALA A 241 -19.68 10.08 6.45
C ALA A 241 -18.22 9.65 6.70
N GLU A 242 -17.98 8.62 7.52
CA GLU A 242 -16.62 8.15 7.90
C GLU A 242 -16.23 6.80 7.27
N ALA A 243 -16.74 6.52 6.07
CA ALA A 243 -16.64 5.24 5.36
C ALA A 243 -15.23 4.90 4.80
N LYS A 244 -14.19 4.81 5.65
CA LYS A 244 -12.79 4.54 5.22
C LYS A 244 -12.60 3.19 4.51
N LYS A 245 -13.42 2.19 4.82
CA LYS A 245 -13.34 0.80 4.27
C LYS A 245 -14.69 0.22 3.87
N ALA A 246 -15.69 1.06 3.61
CA ALA A 246 -17.06 0.59 3.37
C ALA A 246 -17.18 -0.42 2.21
N PHE A 247 -16.23 -0.39 1.28
CA PHE A 247 -16.25 -1.15 0.03
C PHE A 247 -15.15 -2.21 -0.08
N GLN A 248 -14.42 -2.49 1.01
CA GLN A 248 -13.40 -3.54 1.03
C GLN A 248 -14.02 -4.87 1.49
N PHE A 249 -14.63 -5.62 0.58
CA PHE A 249 -15.30 -6.88 0.91
C PHE A 249 -14.31 -8.05 0.92
N PRO A 250 -14.14 -8.76 2.05
CA PRO A 250 -13.28 -9.94 2.11
C PRO A 250 -13.99 -11.13 1.47
N VAL A 251 -13.36 -11.69 0.44
CA VAL A 251 -13.84 -12.89 -0.26
C VAL A 251 -12.92 -14.05 0.07
N ARG A 252 -13.50 -15.17 0.49
CA ARG A 252 -12.80 -16.41 0.83
C ARG A 252 -12.75 -17.33 -0.37
N ALA A 253 -11.55 -17.65 -0.83
CA ALA A 253 -11.31 -18.50 -1.99
C ALA A 253 -10.15 -19.46 -1.77
N ALA A 254 -10.14 -20.58 -2.49
CA ALA A 254 -9.01 -21.51 -2.50
C ALA A 254 -8.74 -22.05 -3.91
N VAL A 255 -7.48 -22.37 -4.18
CA VAL A 255 -7.03 -23.00 -5.43
C VAL A 255 -6.79 -24.49 -5.18
N ASP A 256 -7.30 -25.36 -6.05
CA ASP A 256 -7.09 -26.82 -6.03
C ASP A 256 -7.39 -27.47 -4.67
N GLY A 257 -8.42 -26.99 -3.96
CA GLY A 257 -8.80 -27.52 -2.64
C GLY A 257 -7.78 -27.23 -1.53
N GLY A 258 -6.79 -26.37 -1.79
CA GLY A 258 -5.79 -25.94 -0.83
C GLY A 258 -6.35 -25.04 0.27
N GLN A 259 -5.44 -24.38 0.99
CA GLN A 259 -5.82 -23.48 2.08
C GLN A 259 -6.71 -22.33 1.59
N GLU A 260 -7.78 -22.06 2.33
CA GLU A 260 -8.62 -20.89 2.09
C GLU A 260 -7.85 -19.59 2.37
N ARG A 261 -7.96 -18.65 1.43
CA ARG A 261 -7.30 -17.34 1.42
C ARG A 261 -8.34 -16.25 1.27
N VAL A 262 -8.04 -15.08 1.84
CA VAL A 262 -8.89 -13.89 1.73
C VAL A 262 -8.35 -12.99 0.62
N VAL A 263 -9.24 -12.55 -0.25
CA VAL A 263 -9.01 -11.54 -1.29
C VAL A 263 -9.91 -10.35 -0.99
N ILE A 264 -9.36 -9.13 -0.97
CA ILE A 264 -10.20 -7.95 -0.83
C ILE A 264 -10.73 -7.53 -2.20
N VAL A 265 -12.04 -7.62 -2.38
CA VAL A 265 -12.72 -7.24 -3.62
C VAL A 265 -13.46 -5.92 -3.41
N THR A 266 -13.20 -4.95 -4.28
CA THR A 266 -13.80 -3.61 -4.20
C THR A 266 -14.73 -3.39 -5.41
N PRO A 267 -15.99 -2.99 -5.21
CA PRO A 267 -16.87 -2.54 -6.29
C PRO A 267 -16.24 -1.41 -7.10
N PRO A 268 -16.44 -1.36 -8.43
CA PRO A 268 -16.02 -0.21 -9.23
C PRO A 268 -16.76 1.05 -8.76
N ARG A 269 -16.16 2.24 -8.95
CA ARG A 269 -16.69 3.50 -8.44
C ARG A 269 -18.17 3.76 -8.78
N PRO A 270 -18.65 3.52 -10.01
CA PRO A 270 -20.07 3.68 -10.32
C PRO A 270 -20.99 2.80 -9.48
N LEU A 271 -20.55 1.59 -9.10
CA LEU A 271 -21.32 0.73 -8.21
C LEU A 271 -21.23 1.20 -6.75
N GLN A 272 -20.09 1.74 -6.31
CA GLN A 272 -19.99 2.35 -4.98
C GLN A 272 -20.99 3.49 -4.82
N ASP A 273 -21.05 4.43 -5.77
CA ASP A 273 -21.97 5.56 -5.72
C ASP A 273 -23.45 5.09 -5.67
N ARG A 274 -23.79 4.06 -6.46
CA ARG A 274 -25.11 3.42 -6.42
C ARG A 274 -25.40 2.75 -5.08
N LEU A 275 -24.42 2.07 -4.48
CA LEU A 275 -24.57 1.43 -3.17
C LEU A 275 -24.80 2.45 -2.07
N ILE A 276 -24.12 3.60 -2.10
CA ILE A 276 -24.34 4.71 -1.16
C ILE A 276 -25.77 5.22 -1.28
N ALA A 277 -26.21 5.57 -2.49
CA ALA A 277 -27.55 6.09 -2.73
C ALA A 277 -28.63 5.10 -2.31
N TYR A 278 -28.44 3.82 -2.64
CA TYR A 278 -29.31 2.73 -2.20
C TYR A 278 -29.37 2.63 -0.67
N ALA A 279 -28.21 2.63 0.01
CA ALA A 279 -28.16 2.44 1.45
C ALA A 279 -28.80 3.61 2.19
N MET A 280 -28.56 4.85 1.74
CA MET A 280 -29.22 6.06 2.22
C MET A 280 -30.75 5.93 2.10
N ALA A 281 -31.26 5.59 0.92
CA ALA A 281 -32.69 5.41 0.68
C ALA A 281 -33.29 4.26 1.53
N ALA A 282 -32.61 3.12 1.62
CA ALA A 282 -33.06 1.95 2.40
C ALA A 282 -33.12 2.24 3.91
N CYS A 283 -32.25 3.13 4.39
CA CYS A 283 -32.19 3.62 5.76
C CYS A 283 -33.09 4.84 6.03
N GLY A 284 -33.78 5.39 5.02
CA GLY A 284 -34.62 6.57 5.18
C GLY A 284 -33.83 7.88 5.40
N LEU A 285 -32.57 7.91 4.99
CA LEU A 285 -31.70 9.08 5.06
C LEU A 285 -31.65 9.73 3.67
N GLY A 286 -32.14 10.97 3.53
CA GLY A 286 -32.10 11.70 2.24
C GLY A 286 -33.46 12.00 1.60
N SER A 287 -34.42 12.45 2.41
CA SER A 287 -35.55 13.24 1.92
C SER A 287 -35.11 14.66 1.56
#